data_AF-A0A5B9DRJ2-F1
#
_entry.id   AF-A0A5B9DRJ2-F1
#
_cell.length_a   1.000
_cell.length_b   1.000
_cell.length_c   1.000
_cell.angle_alpha   90.00
_cell.angle_beta   90.00
_cell.angle_gamma   90.00
#
_symmetry.space_group_name_H-M   'P 1'
#
loop_
_entity.id
_entity.type
_entity.pdbx_description
1 polymer ?
#
loop_
_entity_poly.entity_id
_entity_poly.type
_entity_poly.pdbx_seq_one_letter_code
_entity_poly.pdbx_strand_id
1 'polypeptide(L)'
;MRRLMKPVNFAMTLMALVFLAWPAMAADDGKPEAAWQAVITGQIEAFRAGDGDTALSLAGAGFQARFKDPAAFVAAIEASGYDAIVRSVSHSFGEFEQVDETHVVQIVRIVGPDQLIYEALYQLENEDGGWRVQGVALRRRQGVAI
;
A
#
# COMPACT_ATOMS: atom_id res chain seq x y z
N MET A 1 -9.16 75.79 6.20
CA MET A 1 -8.89 75.96 7.65
C MET A 1 -8.52 74.60 8.24
N ARG A 2 -7.38 74.56 8.94
CA ARG A 2 -6.94 73.60 9.97
C ARG A 2 -6.78 72.11 9.59
N ARG A 3 -5.51 71.74 9.38
CA ARG A 3 -4.96 70.39 9.60
C ARG A 3 -5.23 69.95 11.05
N LEU A 4 -5.55 68.67 11.24
CA LEU A 4 -5.24 67.96 12.49
C LEU A 4 -4.94 66.49 12.19
N MET A 5 -3.64 66.18 12.08
CA MET A 5 -3.10 64.82 12.17
C MET A 5 -3.35 64.24 13.56
N LYS A 6 -3.77 62.97 13.62
CA LYS A 6 -3.59 62.09 14.79
C LYS A 6 -2.75 60.87 14.35
N PRO A 7 -1.81 60.40 15.19
CA PRO A 7 -0.80 59.42 14.80
C PRO A 7 -1.26 57.96 14.98
N VAL A 8 -0.67 57.10 14.14
CA VAL A 8 -0.21 55.72 14.39
C VAL A 8 -1.23 54.72 14.96
N ASN A 9 -1.55 53.71 14.14
CA ASN A 9 -1.25 52.32 14.52
C ASN A 9 -0.99 51.48 13.26
N PHE A 10 0.29 51.20 13.08
CA PHE A 10 0.86 50.31 12.09
C PHE A 10 0.68 48.88 12.62
N ALA A 11 -0.41 48.22 12.23
CA ALA A 11 -0.62 46.81 12.54
C ALA A 11 -0.85 46.05 11.23
N MET A 12 0.29 45.72 10.63
CA MET A 12 0.47 44.77 9.54
C MET A 12 -0.24 43.46 9.89
N THR A 13 -1.34 43.13 9.19
CA THR A 13 -1.91 41.78 9.20
C THR A 13 -1.83 41.24 7.79
N LEU A 14 -0.70 40.59 7.52
CA LEU A 14 -0.47 39.75 6.34
C LEU A 14 -1.22 38.44 6.60
N MET A 15 -2.49 38.35 6.18
CA MET A 15 -3.26 37.12 6.34
C MET A 15 -2.94 36.15 5.20
N ALA A 16 -2.34 35.03 5.61
CA ALA A 16 -1.81 33.92 4.85
C ALA A 16 -2.63 33.47 3.62
N LEU A 17 -1.94 33.40 2.48
CA LEU A 17 -2.26 32.51 1.36
C LEU A 17 -1.82 31.09 1.75
N VAL A 18 -2.73 30.30 2.27
CA VAL A 18 -2.64 28.84 2.37
C VAL A 18 -4.02 28.31 1.97
N PHE A 19 -4.06 27.10 1.39
CA PHE A 19 -5.20 26.36 0.81
C PHE A 19 -5.20 26.38 -0.74
N LEU A 20 -5.02 25.27 -1.48
CA LEU A 20 -4.96 23.85 -1.15
C LEU A 20 -4.04 23.13 -2.15
N ALA A 21 -3.02 22.43 -1.66
CA ALA A 21 -2.47 21.27 -2.37
C ALA A 21 -3.37 20.09 -2.02
N TRP A 22 -4.42 19.87 -2.81
CA TRP A 22 -5.22 18.66 -2.73
C TRP A 22 -4.40 17.54 -3.40
N PRO A 23 -4.10 16.41 -2.73
CA PRO A 23 -3.57 15.27 -3.43
C PRO A 23 -4.64 14.82 -4.43
N ALA A 24 -4.28 14.70 -5.71
CA ALA A 24 -5.14 14.07 -6.69
C ALA A 24 -5.47 12.66 -6.19
N MET A 25 -6.68 12.45 -5.67
CA MET A 25 -7.17 11.11 -5.43
C MET A 25 -7.35 10.48 -6.80
N ALA A 26 -6.55 9.45 -7.08
CA ALA A 26 -6.69 8.64 -8.27
C ALA A 26 -8.14 8.16 -8.37
N ALA A 27 -8.73 8.27 -9.55
CA ALA A 27 -10.07 7.79 -9.81
C ALA A 27 -10.11 6.27 -9.59
N ASP A 28 -10.80 5.87 -8.53
CA ASP A 28 -11.17 4.49 -8.27
C ASP A 28 -12.44 4.19 -9.08
N ASP A 29 -12.42 3.10 -9.85
CA ASP A 29 -13.41 2.78 -10.90
C ASP A 29 -14.75 2.27 -10.33
N GLY A 30 -15.19 2.81 -9.18
CA GLY A 30 -16.54 2.67 -8.61
C GLY A 30 -17.05 1.25 -8.34
N LYS A 31 -16.24 0.21 -8.59
CA LYS A 31 -16.52 -1.16 -8.19
C LYS A 31 -16.20 -1.28 -6.69
N PRO A 32 -17.07 -1.90 -5.88
CA PRO A 32 -16.69 -2.22 -4.50
C PRO A 32 -15.37 -2.98 -4.51
N GLU A 33 -14.34 -2.42 -3.87
CA GLU A 33 -13.07 -3.11 -3.66
C GLU A 33 -13.36 -4.43 -2.93
N ALA A 34 -12.87 -5.54 -3.48
CA ALA A 34 -13.11 -6.82 -2.83
C ALA A 34 -12.43 -6.84 -1.47
N ALA A 35 -13.06 -7.41 -0.44
CA ALA A 35 -12.54 -7.30 0.94
C ALA A 35 -11.08 -7.78 1.10
N TRP A 36 -10.64 -8.76 0.29
CA TRP A 36 -9.26 -9.24 0.28
C TRP A 36 -8.26 -8.27 -0.35
N GLN A 37 -8.69 -7.40 -1.29
CA GLN A 37 -7.81 -6.41 -1.93
C GLN A 37 -7.32 -5.38 -0.91
N ALA A 38 -8.16 -4.98 0.03
CA ALA A 38 -7.77 -4.12 1.14
C ALA A 38 -6.69 -4.77 2.03
N VAL A 39 -6.74 -6.10 2.24
CA VAL A 39 -5.72 -6.85 3.00
C VAL A 39 -4.38 -6.87 2.25
N ILE A 40 -4.41 -7.10 0.93
CA ILE A 40 -3.20 -7.06 0.10
C ILE A 40 -2.59 -5.66 0.10
N THR A 41 -3.40 -4.62 -0.15
CA THR A 41 -2.96 -3.23 -0.12
C THR A 41 -2.36 -2.89 1.25
N GLY A 42 -3.05 -3.22 2.34
CA GLY A 42 -2.56 -2.99 3.70
C GLY A 42 -1.21 -3.65 3.95
N GLN A 43 -1.01 -4.89 3.49
CA GLN A 43 0.25 -5.60 3.68
C GLN A 43 1.38 -4.98 2.84
N ILE A 44 1.12 -4.61 1.58
CA ILE A 44 2.10 -3.94 0.71
C ILE A 44 2.52 -2.59 1.29
N GLU A 45 1.57 -1.76 1.72
CA GLU A 45 1.88 -0.46 2.32
C GLU A 45 2.62 -0.60 3.66
N ALA A 46 2.27 -1.60 4.47
CA ALA A 46 2.98 -1.91 5.70
C ALA A 46 4.45 -2.26 5.42
N PHE A 47 4.72 -3.07 4.40
CA PHE A 47 6.10 -3.33 3.97
C PHE A 47 6.84 -2.05 3.53
N ARG A 48 6.21 -1.20 2.71
CA ARG A 48 6.82 0.07 2.25
C ARG A 48 7.14 1.01 3.42
N ALA A 49 6.28 1.03 4.44
CA ALA A 49 6.45 1.82 5.64
C ALA A 49 7.48 1.23 6.63
N GLY A 50 7.98 0.02 6.39
CA GLY A 50 8.80 -0.72 7.35
C GLY A 50 8.01 -1.21 8.58
N ASP A 51 6.69 -1.27 8.48
CA ASP A 51 5.78 -1.74 9.52
C ASP A 51 5.61 -3.27 9.42
N GLY A 52 6.61 -3.98 9.93
CA GLY A 52 6.60 -5.44 9.97
C GLY A 52 5.45 -6.01 10.79
N ASP A 53 5.05 -5.34 11.87
CA ASP A 53 3.95 -5.76 12.75
C ASP A 53 2.63 -5.83 11.99
N THR A 54 2.27 -4.76 11.29
CA THR A 54 1.06 -4.74 10.45
C THR A 54 1.18 -5.75 9.32
N ALA A 55 2.33 -5.81 8.63
CA ALA A 55 2.54 -6.74 7.52
C ALA A 55 2.37 -8.21 7.94
N LEU A 56 2.90 -8.60 9.11
CA LEU A 56 2.78 -9.94 9.67
C LEU A 56 1.35 -10.22 10.18
N SER A 57 0.66 -9.24 10.75
CA SER A 57 -0.72 -9.40 11.24
C SER A 57 -1.74 -9.70 10.13
N LEU A 58 -1.44 -9.25 8.90
CA LEU A 58 -2.25 -9.51 7.70
C LEU A 58 -1.88 -10.83 7.01
N ALA A 59 -0.79 -11.47 7.41
CA ALA A 59 -0.41 -12.80 6.94
C ALA A 59 -1.18 -13.88 7.70
N GLY A 60 -1.35 -15.05 7.08
CA GLY A 60 -2.03 -16.20 7.68
C GLY A 60 -1.41 -16.71 8.97
N ALA A 61 -2.20 -17.49 9.71
CA ALA A 61 -1.78 -18.08 10.98
C ALA A 61 -0.45 -18.85 10.88
N GLY A 62 -0.16 -19.48 9.73
CA GLY A 62 1.11 -20.16 9.46
C GLY A 62 2.34 -19.25 9.53
N PHE A 63 2.26 -18.04 8.96
CA PHE A 63 3.34 -17.04 9.05
C PHE A 63 3.49 -16.50 10.46
N GLN A 64 2.39 -16.17 11.14
CA GLN A 64 2.39 -15.67 12.52
C GLN A 64 2.90 -16.72 13.54
N ALA A 65 2.68 -18.01 13.26
CA ALA A 65 3.26 -19.09 14.04
C ALA A 65 4.77 -19.18 13.82
N ARG A 66 5.22 -19.03 12.57
CA ARG A 66 6.63 -19.18 12.16
C ARG A 66 7.51 -18.00 12.54
N PHE A 67 6.98 -16.79 12.51
CA PHE A 67 7.68 -15.55 12.79
C PHE A 67 7.09 -14.90 14.03
N LYS A 68 7.84 -14.93 15.14
CA LYS A 68 7.49 -14.23 16.38
C LYS A 68 8.07 -12.81 16.45
N ASP A 69 9.03 -12.53 15.58
CA ASP A 69 9.66 -11.23 15.41
C ASP A 69 9.26 -10.69 14.02
N PRO A 70 8.49 -9.60 13.95
CA PRO A 70 8.11 -8.97 12.69
C PRO A 70 9.31 -8.49 11.86
N ALA A 71 10.41 -8.06 12.48
CA ALA A 71 11.61 -7.65 11.76
C ALA A 71 12.26 -8.85 11.05
N ALA A 72 12.28 -10.02 11.70
CA ALA A 72 12.76 -11.26 11.09
C ALA A 72 11.87 -11.72 9.93
N PHE A 73 10.56 -11.48 10.00
CA PHE A 73 9.64 -11.73 8.89
C PHE A 73 9.99 -10.88 7.67
N VAL A 74 10.10 -9.57 7.83
CA VAL A 74 10.45 -8.65 6.73
C VAL A 74 11.80 -9.03 6.12
N ALA A 75 12.82 -9.25 6.94
CA ALA A 75 14.15 -9.63 6.48
C ALA A 75 14.14 -10.97 5.70
N ALA A 76 13.32 -11.94 6.12
CA ALA A 76 13.17 -13.21 5.42
C ALA A 76 12.52 -13.03 4.03
N ILE A 77 11.51 -12.16 3.91
CA ILE A 77 10.85 -11.84 2.64
C ILE A 77 11.82 -11.14 1.68
N GLU A 78 12.58 -10.15 2.17
CA GLU A 78 13.61 -9.47 1.39
C GLU A 78 14.68 -10.43 0.88
N ALA A 79 15.22 -11.30 1.76
CA ALA A 79 16.22 -12.29 1.41
C ALA A 79 15.70 -13.36 0.42
N SER A 80 14.38 -13.56 0.35
CA SER A 80 13.74 -14.54 -0.52
C SER A 80 13.46 -14.00 -1.93
N GLY A 81 13.91 -12.79 -2.28
CA GLY A 81 13.75 -12.22 -3.61
C GLY A 81 12.40 -11.55 -3.86
N TYR A 82 11.64 -11.24 -2.80
CA TYR A 82 10.35 -10.55 -2.87
C TYR A 82 10.49 -9.02 -2.73
N ASP A 83 11.67 -8.49 -3.03
CA ASP A 83 11.96 -7.07 -2.85
C ASP A 83 11.04 -6.14 -3.65
N ALA A 84 10.58 -6.62 -4.82
CA ALA A 84 9.62 -5.90 -5.62
C ALA A 84 8.31 -5.62 -4.86
N ILE A 85 7.93 -6.46 -3.89
CA ILE A 85 6.77 -6.22 -3.02
C ILE A 85 7.15 -5.24 -1.92
N VAL A 86 8.24 -5.53 -1.21
CA VAL A 86 8.65 -4.81 0.01
C VAL A 86 8.93 -3.34 -0.27
N ARG A 87 9.61 -3.06 -1.37
CA ARG A 87 10.00 -1.72 -1.81
C ARG A 87 9.29 -1.31 -3.11
N SER A 88 8.07 -1.79 -3.30
CA SER A 88 7.28 -1.43 -4.49
C SER A 88 7.08 0.08 -4.60
N VAL A 89 7.05 0.57 -5.84
CA VAL A 89 6.67 1.96 -6.16
C VAL A 89 5.15 2.09 -6.21
N SER A 90 4.48 1.09 -6.79
CA SER A 90 3.02 1.03 -6.89
C SER A 90 2.55 -0.40 -7.13
N HIS A 91 1.25 -0.64 -6.94
CA HIS A 91 0.58 -1.88 -7.31
C HIS A 91 -0.79 -1.60 -7.94
N SER A 92 -1.30 -2.58 -8.69
CA SER A 92 -2.65 -2.55 -9.26
C SER A 92 -3.21 -3.96 -9.33
N PHE A 93 -4.50 -4.13 -9.06
CA PHE A 93 -5.17 -5.43 -9.11
C PHE A 93 -5.46 -5.86 -10.55
N GLY A 94 -5.21 -7.13 -10.83
CA GLY A 94 -5.60 -7.82 -12.06
C GLY A 94 -6.79 -8.74 -11.83
N GLU A 95 -6.90 -9.77 -12.66
CA GLU A 95 -7.91 -10.82 -12.51
C GLU A 95 -7.74 -11.56 -11.17
N PHE A 96 -8.87 -12.03 -10.65
CA PHE A 96 -8.90 -12.91 -9.48
C PHE A 96 -9.70 -14.16 -9.81
N GLU A 97 -9.37 -15.24 -9.12
CA GLU A 97 -10.10 -16.50 -9.14
C GLU A 97 -10.54 -16.81 -7.71
N GLN A 98 -11.85 -16.83 -7.48
CA GLN A 98 -12.38 -17.30 -6.21
C GLN A 98 -12.50 -18.83 -6.29
N VAL A 99 -11.70 -19.52 -5.49
CA VAL A 99 -11.64 -20.99 -5.46
C VAL A 99 -12.86 -21.54 -4.73
N ASP A 100 -13.22 -20.90 -3.61
CA ASP A 100 -14.44 -21.17 -2.83
C ASP A 100 -14.85 -19.94 -1.99
N GLU A 101 -15.80 -20.09 -1.07
CA GLU A 101 -16.30 -19.00 -0.21
C GLU A 101 -15.20 -18.39 0.68
N THR A 102 -14.16 -19.15 0.98
CA THR A 102 -13.08 -18.81 1.91
C THR A 102 -11.72 -18.66 1.24
N HIS A 103 -11.54 -19.06 -0.02
CA HIS A 103 -10.25 -19.00 -0.70
C HIS A 103 -10.30 -18.19 -1.99
N VAL A 104 -9.30 -17.32 -2.19
CA VAL A 104 -9.16 -16.52 -3.40
C VAL A 104 -7.71 -16.42 -3.83
N VAL A 105 -7.49 -16.46 -5.15
CA VAL A 105 -6.22 -16.11 -5.77
C VAL A 105 -6.38 -14.76 -6.46
N GLN A 106 -5.60 -13.76 -6.08
CA GLN A 106 -5.61 -12.43 -6.67
C GLN A 106 -4.29 -12.17 -7.41
N ILE A 107 -4.38 -11.85 -8.70
CA ILE A 107 -3.23 -11.36 -9.46
C ILE A 107 -3.01 -9.89 -9.11
N VAL A 108 -1.78 -9.53 -8.76
CA VAL A 108 -1.36 -8.17 -8.46
C VAL A 108 -0.19 -7.82 -9.36
N ARG A 109 -0.31 -6.74 -10.13
CA ARG A 109 0.81 -6.18 -10.87
C ARG A 109 1.53 -5.19 -9.97
N ILE A 110 2.85 -5.32 -9.88
CA ILE A 110 3.69 -4.53 -8.99
C ILE A 110 4.78 -3.85 -9.81
N VAL A 111 5.00 -2.55 -9.57
CA VAL A 111 6.18 -1.84 -10.07
C VAL A 111 7.24 -1.90 -8.97
N GLY A 112 8.33 -2.62 -9.23
CA GLY A 112 9.43 -2.78 -8.29
C GLY A 112 10.28 -1.52 -8.15
N PRO A 113 11.22 -1.48 -7.18
CA PRO A 113 12.14 -0.37 -6.99
C PRO A 113 13.08 -0.16 -8.18
N ASP A 114 13.26 -1.18 -9.02
CA ASP A 114 14.03 -1.17 -10.26
C ASP A 114 13.23 -0.67 -11.48
N GLN A 115 12.02 -0.15 -11.26
CA GLN A 115 11.05 0.28 -12.29
C GLN A 115 10.57 -0.85 -13.21
N LEU A 116 10.83 -2.10 -12.87
CA LEU A 116 10.34 -3.24 -13.63
C LEU A 116 8.97 -3.70 -13.14
N ILE A 117 8.26 -4.35 -14.04
CA ILE A 117 6.93 -4.88 -13.76
C ILE A 117 7.03 -6.32 -13.33
N TYR A 118 6.43 -6.60 -12.18
CA TYR A 118 6.26 -7.93 -11.61
C TYR A 118 4.78 -8.29 -11.57
N GLU A 119 4.53 -9.59 -11.56
CA GLU A 119 3.21 -10.15 -11.32
C GLU A 119 3.29 -11.07 -10.12
N ALA A 120 2.46 -10.78 -9.12
CA ALA A 120 2.38 -11.51 -7.87
C ALA A 120 1.01 -12.19 -7.77
N LEU A 121 1.00 -13.50 -7.58
CA LEU A 121 -0.20 -14.28 -7.32
C LEU A 121 -0.34 -14.40 -5.81
N TYR A 122 -1.26 -13.63 -5.23
CA TYR A 122 -1.59 -13.69 -3.81
C TYR A 122 -2.63 -14.77 -3.58
N GLN A 123 -2.34 -15.70 -2.68
CA GLN A 123 -3.28 -16.69 -2.19
C GLN A 123 -3.80 -16.21 -0.84
N LEU A 124 -5.12 -16.04 -0.72
CA LEU A 124 -5.75 -15.62 0.52
C LEU A 124 -6.80 -16.62 0.99
N GLU A 125 -6.94 -16.68 2.31
CA GLU A 125 -7.94 -17.45 3.03
C GLU A 125 -8.72 -16.52 3.97
N ASN A 126 -10.02 -16.74 4.11
CA ASN A 126 -10.87 -16.04 5.06
C ASN A 126 -10.85 -16.80 6.40
N GLU A 127 -9.92 -16.44 7.27
CA GLU A 127 -9.77 -17.01 8.60
C GLU A 127 -10.76 -16.32 9.57
N ASP A 128 -11.76 -17.06 10.06
CA ASP A 128 -12.75 -16.59 11.06
C ASP A 128 -13.44 -15.25 10.72
N GLY A 129 -13.64 -14.97 9.42
CA GLY A 129 -14.27 -13.73 8.94
C GLY A 129 -13.31 -12.60 8.60
N GLY A 130 -11.99 -12.83 8.68
CA GLY A 130 -10.95 -11.92 8.21
C GLY A 130 -10.05 -12.55 7.15
N TRP A 131 -9.94 -11.89 5.99
CA TRP A 131 -8.99 -12.32 4.96
C TRP A 131 -7.53 -12.21 5.44
N ARG A 132 -6.73 -13.21 5.08
CA ARG A 132 -5.30 -13.31 5.38
C ARG A 132 -4.51 -13.80 4.18
N VAL A 133 -3.29 -13.32 4.04
CA VAL A 133 -2.38 -13.76 2.97
C VAL A 133 -1.70 -15.06 3.39
N GLN A 134 -2.05 -16.16 2.72
CA GLN A 134 -1.49 -17.49 2.97
C GLN A 134 -0.20 -17.73 2.17
N GLY A 135 0.02 -16.98 1.09
CA GLY A 135 1.24 -17.05 0.31
C GLY A 135 1.23 -16.13 -0.90
N VAL A 136 2.42 -15.91 -1.46
CA VAL A 136 2.60 -15.13 -2.67
C VAL A 136 3.58 -15.86 -3.59
N ALA A 137 3.24 -15.97 -4.87
CA ALA A 137 4.19 -16.37 -5.90
C ALA A 137 4.51 -15.17 -6.79
N LEU A 138 5.79 -14.77 -6.82
CA LEU A 138 6.23 -13.60 -7.58
C LEU A 138 6.98 -14.02 -8.85
N ARG A 139 6.60 -13.43 -9.99
CA ARG A 139 7.33 -13.56 -11.25
C ARG A 139 7.62 -12.21 -11.86
N ARG A 140 8.83 -12.03 -12.39
CA ARG A 140 9.16 -10.87 -13.22
C ARG A 140 8.48 -11.02 -14.57
N ARG A 141 7.73 -10.01 -15.01
CA ARG A 141 7.22 -9.98 -16.38
C ARG A 141 8.38 -9.58 -17.29
N GLN A 142 8.66 -10.38 -18.32
CA GLN A 142 9.53 -9.91 -19.40
C GLN A 142 8.72 -8.95 -20.26
N GLY A 143 9.12 -7.68 -20.31
CA GLY A 143 8.56 -6.66 -21.19
C GLY A 143 9.69 -5.95 -21.92
N VAL A 144 9.54 -5.78 -23.23
CA VAL A 144 10.41 -4.92 -24.04
C VAL A 144 10.02 -3.48 -23.72
N ALA A 145 10.94 -2.71 -23.14
CA ALA A 145 10.81 -1.27 -23.13
C ALA A 145 10.90 -0.81 -24.59
N ILE A 146 9.81 -0.26 -25.14
CA ILE A 146 9.81 0.44 -26.44
C ILE A 146 10.05 1.93 -26.21
#